data_AF-A0A4S2LA83-F1
#
_entry.id   AF-A0A4S2LA83-F1
#
_cell.length_a   1.000
_cell.length_b   1.000
_cell.length_c   1.000
_cell.angle_alpha   90.00
_cell.angle_beta   90.00
_cell.angle_gamma   90.00
#
_symmetry.space_group_name_H-M   'P 1'
#
loop_
_entity.id
_entity.type
_entity.pdbx_description
1 polymer ?
#
loop_
_entity_poly.entity_id
_entity_poly.type
_entity_poly.pdbx_seq_one_letter_code
_entity_poly.pdbx_strand_id
1 'polypeptide(L)'
;MDGAEDATEGYMACLSLSRLWTLVSQRCNNFLLPGSSRSSCFKFVVDGFFLGLIRHDALSTLLSYPEVFVWTSDPITGEQCITLHPSLNTPYERTSAVADAMLDLRATGTVPALKGWRDEVSGSVASGCTLVIISFIQKLNGR
;
A
#
# COMPACT_ATOMS: atom_id res chain seq x y z
N MET A 1 47.05 -18.96 -24.13
CA MET A 1 46.78 -19.16 -22.69
C MET A 1 45.69 -18.16 -22.38
N ASP A 2 44.44 -18.44 -22.76
CA ASP A 2 43.39 -17.41 -22.89
C ASP A 2 42.03 -17.92 -22.36
N GLY A 3 42.06 -18.76 -21.32
CA GLY A 3 40.84 -19.38 -20.76
C GLY A 3 40.64 -19.17 -19.26
N ALA A 4 41.54 -18.44 -18.59
CA ALA A 4 41.49 -18.24 -17.13
C ALA A 4 40.89 -16.87 -16.74
N GLU A 5 41.04 -15.84 -17.58
CA GLU A 5 40.52 -14.49 -17.29
C GLU A 5 38.99 -14.42 -17.46
N ASP A 6 38.45 -15.05 -18.52
CA ASP A 6 37.01 -15.08 -18.83
C ASP A 6 36.17 -15.83 -17.78
N ALA A 7 36.71 -16.93 -17.24
CA ALA A 7 36.04 -17.70 -16.18
C ALA A 7 36.01 -16.96 -14.83
N THR A 8 37.03 -16.15 -14.55
CA THR A 8 37.12 -15.38 -13.30
C THR A 8 36.18 -14.19 -13.32
N GLU A 9 36.02 -13.53 -14.47
CA GLU A 9 35.06 -12.45 -14.68
C GLU A 9 33.61 -12.93 -14.59
N GLY A 10 33.29 -14.07 -15.21
CA GLY A 10 31.97 -14.70 -15.10
C GLY A 10 31.60 -15.12 -13.67
N TYR A 11 32.57 -15.67 -12.92
CA TYR A 11 32.37 -16.05 -11.51
C TYR A 11 32.14 -14.83 -10.60
N MET A 12 32.89 -13.74 -10.81
CA MET A 12 32.71 -12.49 -10.08
C MET A 12 31.37 -11.80 -10.39
N ALA A 13 30.92 -11.83 -11.65
CA ALA A 13 29.60 -11.32 -12.04
C ALA A 13 28.45 -12.11 -11.40
N CYS A 14 28.56 -13.43 -11.30
CA CYS A 14 27.57 -14.28 -10.63
C CYS A 14 27.52 -14.05 -9.10
N LEU A 15 28.67 -13.83 -8.46
CA LEU A 15 28.77 -13.42 -7.05
C LEU A 15 28.18 -12.02 -6.80
N SER A 16 28.31 -11.11 -7.77
CA SER A 16 27.70 -9.79 -7.74
C SER A 16 26.16 -9.86 -7.85
N LEU A 17 25.64 -10.64 -8.81
CA LEU A 17 24.20 -10.83 -9.01
C LEU A 17 23.52 -11.53 -7.83
N SER A 18 24.17 -12.52 -7.21
CA SER A 18 23.65 -13.18 -6.02
C SER A 18 23.60 -12.26 -4.80
N ARG A 19 24.57 -11.34 -4.65
CA ARG A 19 24.51 -10.28 -3.63
C ARG A 19 23.40 -9.27 -3.91
N LEU A 20 23.24 -8.83 -5.16
CA LEU A 20 22.14 -7.94 -5.56
C LEU A 20 20.77 -8.60 -5.34
N TRP A 21 20.61 -9.85 -5.74
CA TRP A 21 19.40 -10.63 -5.50
C TRP A 21 19.08 -10.75 -4.01
N THR A 22 20.09 -10.99 -3.18
CA THR A 22 19.94 -11.04 -1.72
C THR A 22 19.52 -9.69 -1.17
N LEU A 23 20.13 -8.59 -1.61
CA LEU A 23 19.78 -7.23 -1.18
C LEU A 23 18.34 -6.88 -1.60
N VAL A 24 17.96 -7.13 -2.84
CA VAL A 24 16.60 -6.87 -3.34
C VAL A 24 15.57 -7.70 -2.58
N SER A 25 15.83 -9.00 -2.39
CA SER A 25 14.90 -9.91 -1.70
C SER A 25 14.76 -9.57 -0.21
N GLN A 26 15.87 -9.24 0.47
CA GLN A 26 15.88 -9.01 1.92
C GLN A 26 15.65 -7.57 2.34
N ARG A 27 15.79 -6.59 1.45
CA ARG A 27 15.56 -5.16 1.78
C ARG A 27 14.35 -4.58 1.08
N CYS A 28 14.11 -4.93 -0.18
CA CYS A 28 13.00 -4.38 -0.96
C CYS A 28 11.72 -5.22 -0.81
N ASN A 29 11.85 -6.54 -0.64
CA ASN A 29 10.72 -7.48 -0.52
C ASN A 29 10.56 -8.09 0.88
N ASN A 30 11.18 -7.51 1.91
CA ASN A 30 11.17 -8.06 3.27
C ASN A 30 9.77 -8.20 3.88
N PHE A 31 8.80 -7.42 3.39
CA PHE A 31 7.40 -7.48 3.79
C PHE A 31 6.70 -8.79 3.38
N LEU A 32 7.29 -9.54 2.45
CA LEU A 32 6.80 -10.88 2.06
C LEU A 32 7.46 -12.00 2.88
N LEU A 33 8.48 -11.68 3.67
CA LEU A 33 9.21 -12.68 4.44
C LEU A 33 8.49 -13.00 5.77
N PRO A 34 8.64 -14.24 6.28
CA PRO A 34 8.18 -14.61 7.62
C PRO A 34 8.78 -13.69 8.70
N GLY A 35 7.98 -13.34 9.71
CA GLY A 35 8.40 -12.42 10.78
C GLY A 35 8.31 -10.94 10.40
N SER A 36 7.87 -10.60 9.19
CA SER A 36 7.52 -9.22 8.82
C SER A 36 6.23 -8.76 9.51
N SER A 37 6.00 -7.44 9.51
CA SER A 37 4.77 -6.84 10.04
C SER A 37 3.51 -7.18 9.22
N ARG A 38 3.63 -7.97 8.15
CA ARG A 38 2.50 -8.35 7.31
C ARG A 38 1.40 -9.06 8.10
N SER A 39 1.76 -9.91 9.06
CA SER A 39 0.79 -10.67 9.87
C SER A 39 0.00 -9.80 10.86
N SER A 40 0.46 -8.59 11.15
CA SER A 40 -0.27 -7.61 11.99
C SER A 40 -0.99 -6.53 11.17
N CYS A 41 -0.92 -6.60 9.85
CA CYS A 41 -1.65 -5.70 8.96
C CYS A 41 -3.05 -6.23 8.65
N PHE A 42 -3.97 -5.31 8.38
CA PHE A 42 -5.35 -5.60 8.03
C PHE A 42 -5.54 -5.43 6.53
N LYS A 43 -6.33 -6.29 5.90
CA LYS A 43 -6.65 -6.14 4.48
C LYS A 43 -7.54 -4.92 4.29
N PHE A 44 -7.26 -4.14 3.24
CA PHE A 44 -8.16 -3.14 2.72
C PHE A 44 -8.84 -3.68 1.47
N VAL A 45 -10.16 -3.80 1.52
CA VAL A 45 -10.98 -4.41 0.49
C VAL A 45 -12.10 -3.46 0.07
N VAL A 46 -12.39 -3.38 -1.22
CA VAL A 46 -13.50 -2.58 -1.76
C VAL A 46 -14.21 -3.43 -2.80
N ASP A 47 -15.52 -3.63 -2.67
CA ASP A 47 -16.32 -4.52 -3.52
C ASP A 47 -15.73 -5.94 -3.66
N GLY A 48 -15.11 -6.46 -2.60
CA GLY A 48 -14.44 -7.77 -2.61
C GLY A 48 -13.06 -7.79 -3.26
N PHE A 49 -12.58 -6.68 -3.83
CA PHE A 49 -11.24 -6.56 -4.38
C PHE A 49 -10.24 -6.14 -3.30
N PHE A 50 -9.14 -6.89 -3.18
CA PHE A 50 -8.01 -6.53 -2.34
C PHE A 50 -7.22 -5.38 -2.95
N LEU A 51 -7.15 -4.25 -2.24
CA LEU A 51 -6.45 -3.04 -2.69
C LEU A 51 -5.16 -2.76 -1.92
N GLY A 52 -4.96 -3.39 -0.77
CA GLY A 52 -3.72 -3.26 -0.01
C GLY A 52 -3.82 -3.74 1.43
N LEU A 53 -2.74 -3.54 2.17
CA LEU A 53 -2.65 -3.83 3.60
C LEU A 53 -2.55 -2.51 4.37
N ILE A 54 -3.22 -2.41 5.51
CA ILE A 54 -3.15 -1.27 6.43
C ILE A 54 -2.40 -1.74 7.67
N ARG A 55 -1.33 -1.03 8.03
CA ARG A 55 -0.64 -1.31 9.29
C ARG A 55 -1.53 -1.00 10.48
N HIS A 56 -1.34 -1.77 11.56
CA HIS A 56 -2.09 -1.61 12.80
C HIS A 56 -2.02 -0.18 13.38
N ASP A 57 -0.88 0.51 13.27
CA ASP A 57 -0.70 1.88 13.78
C ASP A 57 -1.44 2.95 12.96
N ALA A 58 -1.82 2.66 11.73
CA ALA A 58 -2.62 3.56 10.89
C ALA A 58 -4.14 3.36 11.05
N LEU A 59 -4.58 2.28 11.71
CA LEU A 59 -6.00 1.95 11.82
C LEU A 59 -6.80 2.99 12.60
N SER A 60 -6.28 3.46 13.73
CA SER A 60 -6.99 4.44 14.56
C SER A 60 -7.22 5.75 13.79
N THR A 61 -6.23 6.17 13.01
CA THR A 61 -6.31 7.32 12.11
C THR A 61 -7.30 7.10 10.97
N LEU A 62 -7.44 5.86 10.48
CA LEU A 62 -8.38 5.56 9.41
C LEU A 62 -9.82 5.52 9.93
N LEU A 63 -10.01 4.85 11.07
CA LEU A 63 -11.30 4.66 11.71
C LEU A 63 -11.81 5.92 12.44
N SER A 64 -11.03 6.99 12.49
CA SER A 64 -11.53 8.31 12.92
C SER A 64 -12.42 8.98 11.86
N TYR A 65 -12.49 8.42 10.64
CA TYR A 65 -13.41 8.83 9.57
C TYR A 65 -14.45 7.72 9.32
N PRO A 66 -15.37 7.45 10.27
CA PRO A 66 -16.34 6.35 10.17
C PRO A 66 -17.31 6.49 9.00
N GLU A 67 -17.53 7.71 8.50
CA GLU A 67 -18.30 7.98 7.29
C GLU A 67 -17.59 7.53 6.00
N VAL A 68 -16.28 7.25 6.08
CA VAL A 68 -15.46 6.81 4.93
C VAL A 68 -14.98 5.38 5.10
N PHE A 69 -14.45 5.01 6.27
CA PHE A 69 -13.82 3.71 6.52
C PHE A 69 -14.51 2.96 7.64
N VAL A 70 -14.78 1.68 7.41
CA VAL A 70 -15.42 0.80 8.39
C VAL A 70 -14.80 -0.58 8.43
N TRP A 71 -15.03 -1.27 9.54
CA TRP A 71 -14.75 -2.69 9.66
C TRP A 71 -15.69 -3.51 8.77
N THR A 72 -15.15 -4.58 8.21
CA THR A 72 -15.90 -5.64 7.55
C THR A 72 -15.24 -6.99 7.81
N SER A 73 -15.86 -8.07 7.36
CA SER A 73 -15.30 -9.41 7.39
C SER A 73 -15.08 -9.90 5.96
N ASP A 74 -13.92 -10.52 5.72
CA ASP A 74 -13.65 -11.24 4.48
C ASP A 74 -14.70 -12.36 4.33
N PRO A 75 -15.49 -12.39 3.24
CA PRO A 75 -16.57 -13.35 3.10
C PRO A 75 -16.08 -14.80 2.95
N ILE A 76 -14.80 -15.01 2.61
CA ILE A 76 -14.19 -16.32 2.40
C ILE A 76 -13.45 -16.77 3.66
N THR A 77 -12.60 -15.91 4.23
CA THR A 77 -11.75 -16.29 5.37
C THR A 77 -12.35 -15.95 6.74
N GLY A 78 -13.36 -15.08 6.78
CA GLY A 78 -13.94 -14.56 8.03
C GLY A 78 -13.05 -13.56 8.78
N GLU A 79 -11.86 -13.24 8.24
CA GLU A 79 -10.92 -12.33 8.87
C GLU A 79 -11.44 -10.89 8.86
N GLN A 80 -11.15 -10.13 9.93
CA GLN A 80 -11.46 -8.70 9.97
C GLN A 80 -10.64 -7.92 8.94
N CYS A 81 -11.34 -7.09 8.18
CA CYS A 81 -10.80 -6.24 7.13
C CYS A 81 -11.34 -4.82 7.28
N ILE A 82 -10.74 -3.89 6.54
CA ILE A 82 -11.25 -2.53 6.40
C ILE A 82 -11.83 -2.37 4.99
N THR A 83 -12.96 -1.66 4.89
CA THR A 83 -13.61 -1.30 3.62
C THR A 83 -14.05 0.15 3.64
N LEU A 84 -14.48 0.65 2.48
CA LEU A 84 -15.22 1.90 2.40
C LEU A 84 -16.64 1.75 2.94
N HIS A 85 -17.17 2.83 3.49
CA HIS A 85 -18.52 2.88 4.05
C HIS A 85 -19.57 2.55 2.97
N PRO A 86 -20.57 1.69 3.26
CA PRO A 86 -21.56 1.24 2.26
C PRO A 86 -22.43 2.34 1.64
N SER A 87 -22.51 3.52 2.27
CA SER A 87 -23.24 4.65 1.69
C SER A 87 -22.56 5.27 0.46
N LEU A 88 -21.26 5.00 0.24
CA LEU A 88 -20.49 5.48 -0.89
C LEU A 88 -20.68 4.53 -2.08
N ASN A 89 -21.78 4.73 -2.80
CA ASN A 89 -22.27 3.80 -3.83
C ASN A 89 -21.66 4.07 -5.19
N THR A 90 -21.16 5.29 -5.43
CA THR A 90 -20.54 5.64 -6.72
C THR A 90 -19.02 5.72 -6.62
N PRO A 91 -18.28 5.41 -7.71
CA PRO A 91 -16.83 5.63 -7.74
C PRO A 91 -16.44 7.08 -7.43
N TYR A 92 -17.27 8.04 -7.83
CA TYR A 92 -17.08 9.46 -7.54
C TYR A 92 -17.20 9.75 -6.04
N GLU A 93 -18.28 9.30 -5.38
CA GLU A 93 -18.48 9.47 -3.94
C GLU A 93 -17.32 8.89 -3.13
N ARG A 94 -16.89 7.68 -3.49
CA ARG A 94 -15.73 7.01 -2.85
C ARG A 94 -14.46 7.83 -2.99
N THR A 95 -14.19 8.32 -4.20
CA THR A 95 -12.98 9.10 -4.47
C THR A 95 -13.01 10.42 -3.73
N SER A 96 -14.16 11.13 -3.73
CA SER A 96 -14.31 12.41 -3.04
C SER A 96 -14.16 12.24 -1.54
N ALA A 97 -14.86 11.27 -0.92
CA ALA A 97 -14.80 11.06 0.52
C ALA A 97 -13.39 10.70 1.00
N VAL A 98 -12.66 9.86 0.26
CA VAL A 98 -11.27 9.53 0.57
C VAL A 98 -10.36 10.74 0.36
N ALA A 99 -10.56 11.53 -0.69
CA ALA A 99 -9.78 12.74 -0.93
C ALA A 99 -9.99 13.78 0.19
N ASP A 100 -11.22 13.96 0.66
CA ASP A 100 -11.55 14.87 1.75
C ASP A 100 -10.88 14.44 3.07
N ALA A 101 -10.94 13.13 3.40
CA ALA A 101 -10.24 12.57 4.56
C ALA A 101 -8.72 12.76 4.44
N MET A 102 -8.15 12.59 3.25
CA MET A 102 -6.72 12.84 3.00
C MET A 102 -6.33 14.29 3.21
N LEU A 103 -7.14 15.24 2.74
CA LEU A 103 -6.89 16.67 2.92
C LEU A 103 -6.91 17.06 4.39
N ASP A 104 -7.85 16.52 5.16
CA ASP A 104 -7.93 16.75 6.59
C ASP A 104 -6.73 16.14 7.35
N LEU A 105 -6.35 14.89 7.03
CA LEU A 105 -5.15 14.25 7.57
C LEU A 105 -3.86 14.99 7.23
N ARG A 106 -3.79 15.62 6.05
CA ARG A 106 -2.68 16.47 5.62
C ARG A 106 -2.64 17.75 6.43
N ALA A 107 -3.79 18.41 6.63
CA ALA A 107 -3.91 19.65 7.39
C ALA A 107 -3.54 19.46 8.87
N THR A 108 -3.98 18.35 9.47
CA THR A 108 -3.65 18.00 10.87
C THR A 108 -2.20 17.54 11.05
N GLY A 109 -1.53 17.12 9.97
CA GLY A 109 -0.15 16.63 10.01
C GLY A 109 0.00 15.24 10.65
N THR A 110 -1.11 14.54 10.88
CA THR A 110 -1.16 13.19 11.47
C THR A 110 -0.40 12.17 10.63
N VAL A 111 -0.39 12.34 9.31
CA VAL A 111 0.33 11.47 8.37
C VAL A 111 1.41 12.29 7.66
N PRO A 112 2.68 12.27 8.15
CA PRO A 112 3.76 13.10 7.58
C PRO A 112 3.98 12.89 6.09
N ALA A 113 3.72 11.67 5.62
CA ALA A 113 3.87 11.26 4.24
C ALA A 113 2.91 12.04 3.29
N LEU A 114 1.75 12.52 3.78
CA LEU A 114 0.81 13.32 2.97
C LEU A 114 1.32 14.75 2.66
N LYS A 115 2.35 15.26 3.34
CA LYS A 115 2.90 16.60 3.07
C LYS A 115 3.41 16.76 1.63
N GLY A 116 4.00 15.69 1.08
CA GLY A 116 4.55 15.65 -0.28
C GLY A 116 3.60 15.16 -1.35
N TRP A 117 2.32 14.90 -1.01
CA TRP A 117 1.33 14.50 -1.99
C TRP A 117 1.03 15.69 -2.91
N ARG A 118 1.25 15.49 -4.22
CA ARG A 118 0.83 16.43 -5.26
C ARG A 118 -0.64 16.13 -5.52
N ASP A 119 -1.48 17.16 -5.66
CA ASP A 119 -2.93 17.06 -5.84
C ASP A 119 -3.29 16.43 -7.20
N GLU A 120 -2.77 15.24 -7.50
CA GLU A 120 -2.96 14.45 -8.71
C GLU A 120 -4.35 13.82 -8.69
N VAL A 121 -5.37 14.66 -8.61
CA VAL A 121 -6.75 14.27 -8.88
C VAL A 121 -6.86 14.09 -10.39
N SER A 122 -6.54 12.89 -10.87
CA SER A 122 -6.71 12.55 -12.28
C SER A 122 -8.20 12.65 -12.61
N GLY A 123 -8.58 13.72 -13.31
CA GLY A 123 -9.95 14.08 -13.68
C GLY A 123 -10.62 13.14 -14.70
N SER A 124 -10.33 11.85 -14.68
CA SER A 124 -10.90 10.84 -15.56
C SER A 124 -11.60 9.76 -14.73
N VAL A 125 -12.92 9.89 -14.70
CA VAL A 125 -13.90 8.98 -14.07
C VAL A 125 -13.63 7.52 -14.44
N ALA A 126 -13.85 6.64 -13.45
CA ALA A 126 -13.71 5.17 -13.45
C ALA A 126 -12.30 4.60 -13.19
N SER A 127 -11.25 4.97 -13.93
CA SER A 127 -9.89 4.40 -13.69
C SER A 127 -9.07 5.16 -12.64
N GLY A 128 -9.38 6.43 -12.39
CA GLY A 128 -8.70 7.25 -11.37
C GLY A 128 -9.15 6.97 -9.93
N CYS A 129 -10.34 6.41 -9.76
CA CYS A 129 -10.96 6.18 -8.45
C CYS A 129 -10.15 5.21 -7.59
N THR A 130 -9.65 4.12 -8.18
CA THR A 130 -8.82 3.14 -7.48
C THR A 130 -7.43 3.70 -7.15
N LEU A 131 -6.90 4.59 -7.98
CA LEU A 131 -5.53 5.11 -7.83
C LEU A 131 -5.40 6.04 -6.62
N VAL A 132 -6.39 6.91 -6.37
CA VAL A 132 -6.40 7.77 -5.18
C VAL A 132 -6.44 6.92 -3.91
N ILE A 133 -7.30 5.91 -3.90
CA ILE A 133 -7.48 5.00 -2.77
C ILE A 133 -6.21 4.17 -2.54
N ILE A 134 -5.63 3.57 -3.57
CA ILE A 134 -4.38 2.80 -3.46
C ILE A 134 -3.22 3.70 -3.01
N SER A 135 -3.09 4.89 -3.59
CA SER A 135 -2.06 5.86 -3.23
C SER A 135 -2.18 6.28 -1.76
N PHE A 136 -3.41 6.48 -1.26
CA PHE A 136 -3.66 6.76 0.14
C PHE A 136 -3.18 5.65 1.06
N ILE A 137 -3.57 4.39 0.77
CA ILE A 137 -3.14 3.23 1.57
C ILE A 137 -1.61 3.10 1.56
N GLN A 138 -0.95 3.37 0.44
CA GLN A 138 0.53 3.38 0.37
C GLN A 138 1.12 4.47 1.27
N LYS A 139 0.54 5.67 1.26
CA LYS A 139 1.02 6.81 2.05
C LYS A 139 0.82 6.64 3.54
N LEU A 140 -0.31 6.06 3.95
CA LEU A 140 -0.58 5.70 5.35
C LEU A 140 0.45 4.72 5.90
N ASN A 141 0.95 3.82 5.06
CA ASN A 141 1.98 2.87 5.46
C ASN A 141 3.39 3.46 5.49
N GLY A 142 3.55 4.77 5.25
CA GLY A 142 4.84 5.46 5.23
C GLY A 142 5.70 5.13 4.01
N ARG A 143 5.09 4.68 2.90
CA ARG A 143 5.76 4.47 1.62
C ARG A 143 5.59 5.68 0.70
#